data_AF-A0A7J2VWD9-F1
#
_entry.id   AF-A0A7J2VWD9-F1
#
_cell.length_a   1.000
_cell.length_b   1.000
_cell.length_c   1.000
_cell.angle_alpha   90.00
_cell.angle_beta   90.00
_cell.angle_gamma   90.00
#
_symmetry.space_group_name_H-M   'P 1'
#
loop_
_entity.id
_entity.type
_entity.pdbx_description
1 polymer ?
#
loop_
_entity_poly.entity_id
_entity_poly.type
_entity_poly.pdbx_seq_one_letter_code
_entity_poly.pdbx_strand_id
1 'polypeptide(L)'
;MIVLNFKAYKEASGKKSLKLAKIAEEISKKYKIDIFVAPQFLDIPLLVKNVNIPIIAQHVDDVEEGRFTGSISFNSLKEHGVYGSLINHSEKKVPIEKIERII
;
A
#
# COMPACT_ATOMS: atom_id res chain seq x y z
N MET A 1 -3.10 -13.58 8.80
CA MET A 1 -2.72 -12.33 8.10
C MET A 1 -3.56 -11.18 8.62
N ILE A 2 -2.93 -10.04 8.92
CA ILE A 2 -3.59 -8.78 9.27
C ILE A 2 -3.19 -7.73 8.24
N VAL A 3 -4.16 -6.93 7.77
CA VAL A 3 -3.89 -5.79 6.89
C VAL A 3 -4.32 -4.51 7.60
N LEU A 4 -3.37 -3.62 7.85
CA LEU A 4 -3.63 -2.33 8.48
C LEU A 4 -3.67 -1.23 7.41
N ASN A 5 -4.88 -0.83 7.02
CA ASN A 5 -5.08 0.26 6.07
C ASN A 5 -4.98 1.63 6.75
N PHE A 6 -4.01 2.45 6.36
CA PHE A 6 -3.75 3.76 6.98
C PHE A 6 -4.71 4.83 6.46
N LYS A 7 -5.39 4.58 5.34
CA LYS A 7 -6.28 5.53 4.66
C LYS A 7 -5.60 6.90 4.51
N ALA A 8 -6.35 7.98 4.75
CA ALA A 8 -5.86 9.35 4.74
C ALA A 8 -5.83 9.99 6.15
N TYR A 9 -5.62 9.19 7.19
CA TYR A 9 -5.58 9.70 8.56
C TYR A 9 -4.26 10.43 8.85
N LYS A 10 -4.34 11.59 9.52
CA LYS A 10 -3.17 12.39 9.94
C LYS A 10 -2.28 11.63 10.92
N GLU A 11 -2.85 10.67 11.62
CA GLU A 11 -2.21 9.77 12.58
C GLU A 11 -1.34 8.73 11.89
N ALA A 12 -1.53 8.51 10.59
CA ALA A 12 -0.89 7.46 9.81
C ALA A 12 -0.20 8.00 8.54
N SER A 13 0.26 9.27 8.58
CA SER A 13 0.96 9.93 7.48
C SER A 13 2.38 10.36 7.86
N GLY A 14 3.32 10.33 6.90
CA GLY A 14 4.70 10.79 7.04
C GLY A 14 5.46 10.05 8.16
N LYS A 15 6.07 10.81 9.08
CA LYS A 15 6.81 10.23 10.22
C LYS A 15 5.95 9.31 11.10
N LYS A 16 4.63 9.57 11.20
CA LYS A 16 3.74 8.73 11.99
C LYS A 16 3.40 7.42 11.29
N SER A 17 3.27 7.45 9.96
CA SER A 17 3.18 6.25 9.12
C SER A 17 4.34 5.30 9.40
N LEU A 18 5.57 5.82 9.38
CA LEU A 18 6.77 5.02 9.69
C LEU A 18 6.75 4.47 11.13
N LYS A 19 6.34 5.28 12.10
CA LYS A 19 6.23 4.83 13.50
C LYS A 19 5.24 3.66 13.62
N LEU A 20 4.07 3.75 12.99
CA LEU A 20 3.08 2.67 12.99
C LEU A 20 3.60 1.41 12.30
N ALA A 21 4.28 1.55 11.16
CA ALA A 21 4.86 0.42 10.44
C ALA A 21 5.93 -0.32 11.26
N LYS A 22 6.78 0.41 12.02
CA LYS A 22 7.76 -0.20 12.92
C LYS A 22 7.11 -0.97 14.07
N ILE A 23 6.02 -0.45 14.62
CA ILE A 23 5.24 -1.17 15.65
C ILE A 23 4.65 -2.44 15.04
N ALA A 24 4.05 -2.34 13.85
CA ALA A 24 3.54 -3.51 13.13
C ALA A 24 4.62 -4.56 12.88
N GLU A 25 5.84 -4.15 12.50
CA GLU A 25 6.98 -5.05 12.32
C GLU A 25 7.40 -5.75 13.62
N GLU A 26 7.48 -5.02 14.74
CA GLU A 26 7.80 -5.59 16.05
C GLU A 26 6.78 -6.65 16.46
N ILE A 27 5.49 -6.33 16.33
CA ILE A 27 4.38 -7.22 16.68
C ILE A 27 4.34 -8.44 15.74
N SER A 28 4.56 -8.23 14.45
CA SER A 28 4.64 -9.32 13.46
C SER A 28 5.73 -10.32 13.84
N LYS A 29 6.94 -9.85 14.18
CA LYS A 29 8.05 -10.69 14.63
C LYS A 29 7.76 -11.39 15.96
N LYS A 30 7.25 -10.65 16.94
CA LYS A 30 6.98 -11.16 18.30
C LYS A 30 5.96 -12.29 18.29
N TYR A 31 4.87 -12.13 17.55
CA TYR A 31 3.78 -13.10 17.53
C TYR A 31 3.81 -14.05 16.32
N LYS A 32 4.80 -13.91 15.43
CA LYS A 32 4.93 -14.69 14.19
C LYS A 32 3.66 -14.67 13.34
N ILE A 33 3.09 -13.47 13.18
CA ILE A 33 1.90 -13.24 12.35
C ILE A 33 2.26 -12.31 11.21
N ASP A 34 1.74 -12.58 10.01
CA ASP A 34 1.95 -11.70 8.86
C ASP A 34 1.10 -10.44 9.01
N ILE A 35 1.76 -9.29 9.10
CA ILE A 35 1.12 -7.97 9.16
C ILE A 35 1.57 -7.17 7.93
N PHE A 36 0.58 -6.75 7.15
CA PHE A 36 0.73 -5.90 5.99
C PHE A 36 0.26 -4.49 6.37
N VAL A 37 0.92 -3.47 5.84
CA VAL A 37 0.47 -2.08 6.01
C VAL A 37 0.17 -1.45 4.66
N ALA A 38 -0.93 -0.69 4.58
CA ALA A 38 -1.33 0.06 3.40
C ALA A 38 -1.22 1.58 3.66
N PRO A 39 -0.01 2.17 3.56
CA PRO A 39 0.21 3.59 3.78
C PRO A 39 -0.29 4.45 2.61
N GLN A 40 -0.33 5.78 2.78
CA GLN A 40 -0.53 6.67 1.64
C GLN A 40 0.62 6.53 0.62
N PHE A 41 0.35 6.79 -0.65
CA PHE A 41 1.32 6.64 -1.74
C PHE A 41 2.64 7.38 -1.51
N LEU A 42 2.58 8.60 -0.98
CA LEU A 42 3.77 9.41 -0.70
C LEU A 42 4.63 8.86 0.43
N ASP A 43 4.08 7.98 1.28
CA ASP A 43 4.80 7.36 2.39
C ASP A 43 5.43 6.02 1.99
N ILE A 44 5.03 5.41 0.88
CA ILE A 44 5.53 4.10 0.43
C ILE A 44 7.08 4.07 0.35
N PRO A 45 7.77 5.00 -0.33
CA PRO A 45 9.21 4.92 -0.47
C PRO A 45 9.96 5.04 0.88
N LEU A 46 9.37 5.76 1.83
CA LEU A 46 9.92 5.87 3.19
C LEU A 46 9.80 4.52 3.90
N LEU A 47 8.64 3.87 3.85
CA LEU A 47 8.39 2.63 4.58
C LEU A 47 9.17 1.46 4.00
N VAL A 48 9.18 1.28 2.67
CA VAL A 48 9.92 0.19 2.02
C VAL A 48 11.40 0.20 2.40
N LYS A 49 11.99 1.38 2.60
CA LYS A 49 13.41 1.51 2.99
C LYS A 49 13.68 1.25 4.48
N ASN A 50 12.66 1.24 5.34
CA ASN A 50 12.85 1.34 6.79
C ASN A 50 12.17 0.23 7.61
N VAL A 51 11.37 -0.64 6.99
CA VAL A 51 10.76 -1.82 7.65
C VAL A 51 10.83 -3.04 6.74
N ASN A 52 10.80 -4.24 7.32
CA ASN A 52 10.89 -5.51 6.58
C ASN A 52 9.54 -6.23 6.45
N ILE A 53 8.44 -5.63 6.92
CA ILE A 53 7.09 -6.16 6.70
C ILE A 53 6.57 -5.79 5.31
N PRO A 54 5.67 -6.59 4.71
CA PRO A 54 5.10 -6.29 3.41
C PRO A 54 4.35 -4.95 3.39
N ILE A 55 4.70 -4.09 2.43
CA ILE A 55 4.00 -2.83 2.15
C ILE A 55 3.10 -3.05 0.94
N ILE A 56 1.82 -2.73 1.07
CA ILE A 56 0.87 -2.74 -0.05
C ILE A 56 0.39 -1.33 -0.35
N ALA A 57 0.06 -1.05 -1.60
CA ALA A 57 -0.58 0.20 -1.98
C ALA A 57 -2.06 0.22 -1.56
N GLN A 58 -2.63 1.42 -1.41
CA GLN A 58 -4.06 1.56 -1.11
C GLN A 58 -4.96 1.45 -2.34
N HIS A 59 -4.39 1.59 -3.55
CA HIS A 59 -5.07 1.48 -4.84
C HIS A 59 -4.02 1.31 -5.96
N VAL A 60 -4.45 0.77 -7.09
CA VAL A 60 -3.71 0.78 -8.36
C VAL A 60 -4.72 0.99 -9.48
N ASP A 61 -4.40 1.84 -10.43
CA ASP A 61 -5.27 2.13 -11.57
C ASP A 61 -5.03 1.10 -12.69
N ASP A 62 -6.11 0.73 -13.40
CA ASP A 62 -6.05 -0.05 -14.66
C ASP A 62 -5.49 0.82 -15.78
N VAL A 63 -4.18 1.07 -15.71
CA VAL A 63 -3.41 1.86 -16.66
C VAL A 63 -2.09 1.16 -16.96
N GLU A 64 -1.75 1.16 -18.25
CA GLU A 64 -0.43 0.80 -18.74
C GLU A 64 0.55 1.98 -18.58
N GLU A 65 1.79 1.80 -19.03
CA GLU A 65 2.74 2.90 -19.15
C GLU A 65 2.31 3.91 -20.23
N GLY A 66 2.34 5.20 -19.90
CA GLY A 66 2.03 6.26 -20.87
C GLY A 66 1.37 7.50 -20.26
N ARG A 67 0.44 8.10 -21.04
CA ARG A 67 -0.14 9.44 -20.77
C ARG A 67 -1.30 9.37 -19.77
N PHE A 68 -1.01 8.97 -18.54
CA PHE A 68 -1.99 8.78 -17.45
C PHE A 68 -1.70 9.66 -16.22
N THR A 69 -1.57 10.98 -16.43
CA THR A 69 -1.23 11.95 -15.38
C THR A 69 -2.09 11.78 -14.12
N GLY A 70 -1.44 11.61 -12.97
CA GLY A 70 -2.10 11.45 -11.66
C GLY A 70 -2.57 10.04 -11.33
N SER A 71 -2.35 9.06 -12.21
CA SER A 71 -2.69 7.66 -11.97
C SER A 71 -1.54 6.93 -11.26
N ILE A 72 -1.88 5.85 -10.55
CA ILE A 72 -0.92 4.96 -9.89
C ILE A 72 -0.83 3.67 -10.71
N SER A 73 0.27 3.48 -11.44
CA SER A 73 0.47 2.29 -12.27
C SER A 73 1.05 1.11 -11.48
N PHE A 74 0.72 -0.11 -11.92
CA PHE A 74 1.26 -1.34 -11.35
C PHE A 74 2.79 -1.38 -11.42
N ASN A 75 3.38 -1.03 -12.58
CA ASN A 75 4.82 -1.05 -12.76
C ASN A 75 5.54 -0.09 -11.79
N SER A 76 5.00 1.11 -11.58
CA SER A 76 5.60 2.07 -10.64
C SER A 76 5.61 1.54 -9.21
N LEU A 77 4.52 0.89 -8.77
CA LEU A 77 4.47 0.25 -7.45
C LEU A 77 5.49 -0.89 -7.33
N LYS A 78 5.56 -1.76 -8.34
CA LYS A 78 6.49 -2.89 -8.37
C LYS A 78 7.95 -2.43 -8.31
N GLU A 79 8.31 -1.40 -9.05
CA GLU A 79 9.66 -0.80 -9.05
C GLU A 79 10.06 -0.25 -7.67
N HIS A 80 9.09 0.25 -6.90
CA HIS A 80 9.33 0.77 -5.55
C HIS A 80 9.30 -0.31 -4.48
N GLY A 81 9.26 -1.60 -4.84
CA GLY A 81 9.28 -2.72 -3.89
C GLY A 81 7.96 -2.91 -3.13
N VAL A 82 6.85 -2.42 -3.69
CA VAL A 82 5.51 -2.64 -3.12
C VAL A 82 5.10 -4.08 -3.39
N TYR A 83 4.62 -4.76 -2.35
CA TYR A 83 4.27 -6.17 -2.39
C TYR A 83 2.97 -6.45 -3.16
N GLY A 84 2.01 -5.53 -3.10
CA GLY A 84 0.70 -5.68 -3.73
C GLY A 84 -0.16 -4.43 -3.53
N SER A 85 -1.47 -4.52 -3.74
CA SER A 85 -2.38 -3.39 -3.58
C SER A 85 -3.74 -3.81 -3.03
N LEU A 86 -4.38 -2.93 -2.27
CA LEU A 86 -5.82 -2.98 -2.05
C LEU A 86 -6.53 -2.45 -3.28
N ILE A 87 -7.63 -3.08 -3.67
CA ILE A 87 -8.47 -2.63 -4.78
C ILE A 87 -9.95 -2.68 -4.41
N ASN A 88 -10.75 -1.86 -5.08
CA ASN A 88 -12.20 -1.81 -4.90
C ASN A 88 -12.66 -1.58 -3.44
N HIS A 89 -11.87 -0.85 -2.66
CA HIS A 89 -12.26 -0.43 -1.31
C HIS A 89 -13.54 0.45 -1.39
N SER A 90 -14.38 0.48 -0.36
CA SER A 90 -15.62 1.25 -0.37
C SER A 90 -15.40 2.76 -0.64
N GLU A 91 -14.24 3.28 -0.24
CA GLU A 91 -13.80 4.67 -0.46
C GLU A 91 -13.12 4.89 -1.84
N LYS A 92 -12.83 3.82 -2.59
CA LYS A 92 -12.21 3.83 -3.91
C LYS A 92 -12.69 2.63 -4.73
N LYS A 93 -13.96 2.69 -5.15
CA LYS A 93 -14.59 1.63 -5.94
C LYS A 93 -13.99 1.55 -7.35
N VAL A 94 -13.86 0.34 -7.86
CA VAL A 94 -13.38 0.04 -9.21
C VAL A 94 -14.51 -0.65 -9.98
N PRO A 95 -14.80 -0.27 -11.24
CA PRO A 95 -15.76 -0.98 -12.07
C PRO A 95 -15.37 -2.46 -12.21
N ILE A 96 -16.35 -3.37 -12.16
CA ILE A 96 -16.12 -4.82 -12.18
C ILE A 96 -15.26 -5.26 -13.38
N GLU A 97 -15.52 -4.68 -14.56
CA GLU A 97 -14.79 -4.92 -15.81
C GLU A 97 -13.30 -4.58 -15.72
N LYS A 98 -12.93 -3.65 -14.84
CA LYS A 98 -11.54 -3.24 -14.62
C LYS A 98 -10.85 -4.06 -13.55
N ILE A 99 -11.60 -4.68 -12.63
CA ILE A 99 -11.02 -5.49 -11.56
C ILE A 99 -10.26 -6.68 -12.15
N GLU A 100 -10.82 -7.36 -13.15
CA GLU A 100 -10.17 -8.50 -13.82
C GLU A 100 -8.87 -8.13 -14.53
N ARG A 101 -8.67 -6.86 -14.88
CA ARG A 101 -7.43 -6.40 -15.53
C ARG A 101 -6.33 -6.05 -14.53
N ILE A 102 -6.70 -5.81 -13.28
CA ILE A 102 -5.79 -5.40 -12.21
C ILE A 102 -5.28 -6.59 -11.39
N ILE A 103 -6.08 -7.66 -11.28
CA ILE A 103 -5.74 -8.91 -10.55
C ILE A 103 -4.89 -9.82 -11.44
#